data_AF-A0A2V8C8D0-F1
#
_entry.id   AF-A0A2V8C8D0-F1
#
_cell.length_a   1.000
_cell.length_b   1.000
_cell.length_c   1.000
_cell.angle_alpha   90.00
_cell.angle_beta   90.00
_cell.angle_gamma   90.00
#
_symmetry.space_group_name_H-M   'P 1'
#
loop_
_entity.id
_entity.type
_entity.pdbx_description
1 polymer ?
#
loop_
_entity_poly.entity_id
_entity_poly.type
_entity_poly.pdbx_seq_one_letter_code
_entity_poly.pdbx_strand_id
1 'polypeptide(L)'
;MVAVVLAGGQSASSAQTANSTNTKHDFSAAIFSTYEPLVLRLEAPLDDLFAHAQQDNYSVRGALTYQDRGREVHVPAVKVSVRGNSSRNASECTFPKLKLEWPSASLKIGTHCGESTDGSVTAKFGRLPNEHSPRREAFVYQLLDMLQVLSLKARPARITYVSSGREPLVRNAMVLEDTSDALRRLGAQKEIAPEQFTSARDAFAPADSATLAFAEAMIGNFDWCLRFFPRDTYRCDARRPLWNVLAFAWPDGRVRPLIYDFDVSGMVAGHHRWFGDIFNEAFLPSASPARLEVISQLQRTRTLFGRADLDRAR
;
A
#
# COMPACT_ATOMS: atom_id res chain seq x y z
N MET A 1 -23.44 -28.34 69.66
CA MET A 1 -22.76 -27.07 69.35
C MET A 1 -22.06 -27.27 68.02
N VAL A 2 -22.27 -26.34 67.07
CA VAL A 2 -21.74 -26.29 65.70
C VAL A 2 -22.38 -27.26 64.69
N ALA A 3 -23.35 -26.73 63.94
CA ALA A 3 -23.80 -27.25 62.65
C ALA A 3 -22.78 -26.84 61.57
N VAL A 4 -22.35 -27.78 60.74
CA VAL A 4 -21.55 -27.50 59.53
C VAL A 4 -22.43 -27.80 58.32
N VAL A 5 -22.81 -26.73 57.62
CA VAL A 5 -23.52 -26.78 56.34
C VAL A 5 -22.48 -26.99 55.25
N LEU A 6 -22.57 -28.10 54.51
CA LEU A 6 -21.79 -28.33 53.29
C LEU A 6 -22.53 -27.68 52.11
N ALA A 7 -22.09 -26.49 51.72
CA ALA A 7 -22.53 -25.85 50.48
C ALA A 7 -21.64 -26.33 49.32
N GLY A 8 -22.24 -27.08 48.39
CA GLY A 8 -21.62 -27.45 47.13
C GLY A 8 -21.47 -26.24 46.21
N GLY A 9 -20.23 -25.84 45.94
CA GLY A 9 -19.91 -24.84 44.93
C GLY A 9 -19.87 -25.48 43.54
N GLN A 10 -20.87 -25.21 42.72
CA GLN A 10 -20.78 -25.44 41.27
C GLN A 10 -19.82 -24.41 40.68
N SER A 11 -18.72 -24.87 40.08
CA SER A 11 -17.82 -24.05 39.28
C SER A 11 -18.52 -23.66 37.97
N ALA A 12 -19.01 -22.43 37.89
CA ALA A 12 -19.42 -21.83 36.63
C ALA A 12 -18.17 -21.55 35.79
N SER A 13 -17.95 -22.37 34.76
CA SER A 13 -16.97 -22.12 33.70
C SER A 13 -17.40 -20.89 32.91
N SER A 14 -16.80 -19.74 33.20
CA SER A 14 -16.92 -18.55 32.35
C SER A 14 -16.18 -18.81 31.03
N ALA A 15 -16.92 -19.12 29.98
CA ALA A 15 -16.41 -19.06 28.62
C ALA A 15 -15.97 -17.63 28.31
N GLN A 16 -14.65 -17.42 28.22
CA GLN A 16 -14.07 -16.17 27.74
C GLN A 16 -14.44 -16.00 26.26
N THR A 17 -15.29 -15.02 25.99
CA THR A 17 -15.50 -14.45 24.66
C THR A 17 -14.19 -13.85 24.18
N ALA A 18 -13.51 -14.55 23.25
CA ALA A 18 -12.30 -14.05 22.61
C ALA A 18 -12.59 -12.74 21.87
N ASN A 19 -11.91 -11.67 22.29
CA ASN A 19 -11.98 -10.35 21.69
C ASN A 19 -11.61 -10.41 20.20
N SER A 20 -12.59 -10.16 19.33
CA SER A 20 -12.47 -10.09 17.86
C SER A 20 -11.42 -9.10 17.33
N THR A 21 -10.92 -8.18 18.18
CA THR A 21 -9.88 -7.21 17.81
C THR A 21 -8.47 -7.82 17.79
N ASN A 22 -8.22 -8.89 18.56
CA ASN A 22 -6.89 -9.48 18.67
C ASN A 22 -6.51 -10.35 17.46
N THR A 23 -7.50 -10.91 16.75
CA THR A 23 -7.28 -11.82 15.60
C THR A 23 -6.85 -11.10 14.32
N LYS A 24 -7.25 -9.84 14.11
CA LYS A 24 -6.83 -9.02 12.94
C LYS A 24 -5.34 -8.72 12.95
N HIS A 25 -4.85 -8.33 14.12
CA HIS A 25 -3.44 -8.02 14.33
C HIS A 25 -2.55 -9.25 14.10
N ASP A 26 -3.00 -10.43 14.56
CA ASP A 26 -2.26 -11.69 14.39
C ASP A 26 -2.09 -12.05 12.91
N PHE A 27 -3.14 -11.87 12.09
CA PHE A 27 -3.05 -12.14 10.65
C PHE A 27 -2.07 -11.23 9.92
N SER A 28 -2.18 -9.89 10.07
CA SER A 28 -1.31 -8.96 9.35
C SER A 28 0.16 -9.16 9.75
N ALA A 29 0.44 -9.27 11.05
CA ALA A 29 1.78 -9.53 11.54
C ALA A 29 2.35 -10.85 10.99
N ALA A 30 1.53 -11.92 10.92
CA ALA A 30 1.95 -13.19 10.38
C ALA A 30 2.22 -13.13 8.86
N ILE A 31 1.30 -12.57 8.07
CA ILE A 31 1.37 -12.62 6.61
C ILE A 31 2.56 -11.83 6.05
N PHE A 32 2.93 -10.73 6.72
CA PHE A 32 4.04 -9.84 6.36
C PHE A 32 5.34 -10.09 7.14
N SER A 33 5.43 -11.19 7.89
CA SER A 33 6.66 -11.57 8.63
C SER A 33 7.80 -12.09 7.75
N THR A 34 7.55 -12.30 6.46
CA THR A 34 8.52 -12.83 5.50
C THR A 34 8.34 -12.17 4.14
N TYR A 35 9.41 -12.19 3.34
CA TYR A 35 9.45 -11.69 1.97
C TYR A 35 9.21 -12.80 0.91
N GLU A 36 9.20 -14.07 1.33
CA GLU A 36 8.95 -15.22 0.44
C GLU A 36 7.60 -15.13 -0.25
N PRO A 37 7.46 -15.45 -1.55
CA PRO A 37 6.17 -15.35 -2.24
C PRO A 37 5.03 -16.11 -1.53
N LEU A 38 3.90 -15.44 -1.36
CA LEU A 38 2.68 -16.03 -0.81
C LEU A 38 1.88 -16.73 -1.90
N VAL A 39 1.56 -18.02 -1.72
CA VAL A 39 0.70 -18.76 -2.64
C VAL A 39 -0.74 -18.69 -2.15
N LEU A 40 -1.64 -18.20 -3.00
CA LEU A 40 -3.05 -17.98 -2.71
C LEU A 40 -3.95 -18.61 -3.77
N ARG A 41 -5.14 -19.01 -3.36
CA ARG A 41 -6.27 -19.30 -4.25
C ARG A 41 -7.45 -18.43 -3.87
N LEU A 42 -7.97 -17.66 -4.83
CA LEU A 42 -9.15 -16.82 -4.65
C LEU A 42 -10.26 -17.32 -5.56
N GLU A 43 -11.33 -17.83 -4.96
CA GLU A 43 -12.54 -18.24 -5.66
C GLU A 43 -13.61 -17.16 -5.48
N ALA A 44 -14.06 -16.53 -6.56
CA ALA A 44 -15.09 -15.51 -6.53
C ALA A 44 -15.72 -15.32 -7.91
N PRO A 45 -16.95 -14.78 -8.02
CA PRO A 45 -17.52 -14.38 -9.31
C PRO A 45 -16.84 -13.10 -9.81
N LEU A 46 -15.59 -13.23 -10.27
CA LEU A 46 -14.74 -12.09 -10.65
C LEU A 46 -15.25 -11.38 -11.90
N ASP A 47 -15.89 -12.11 -12.82
CA ASP A 47 -16.49 -11.50 -14.01
C ASP A 47 -17.60 -10.50 -13.65
N ASP A 48 -18.48 -10.91 -12.72
CA ASP A 48 -19.53 -10.06 -12.17
C ASP A 48 -18.93 -8.86 -11.43
N LEU A 49 -17.89 -9.10 -10.62
CA LEU A 49 -17.16 -8.04 -9.93
C LEU A 49 -16.55 -7.02 -10.90
N PHE A 50 -15.95 -7.47 -12.00
CA PHE A 50 -15.26 -6.59 -12.94
C PHE A 50 -16.24 -5.84 -13.85
N ALA A 51 -17.37 -6.47 -14.22
CA ALA A 51 -18.46 -5.81 -14.93
C ALA A 51 -19.04 -4.62 -14.13
N HIS A 52 -19.01 -4.72 -12.81
CA HIS A 52 -19.50 -3.68 -11.89
C HIS A 52 -18.37 -2.85 -11.25
N ALA A 53 -17.14 -2.90 -11.78
CA ALA A 53 -15.96 -2.27 -11.16
C ALA A 53 -16.08 -0.74 -10.97
N GLN A 54 -16.90 -0.06 -11.79
CA GLN A 54 -17.17 1.37 -11.66
C GLN A 54 -18.25 1.70 -10.62
N GLN A 55 -19.05 0.73 -10.18
CA GLN A 55 -20.10 0.95 -9.19
C GLN A 55 -19.50 1.06 -7.79
N ASP A 56 -19.81 2.15 -7.09
CA ASP A 56 -19.28 2.40 -5.76
C ASP A 56 -19.76 1.33 -4.78
N ASN A 57 -18.85 0.88 -3.91
CA ASN A 57 -19.09 -0.13 -2.89
C ASN A 57 -19.58 -1.50 -3.38
N TYR A 58 -19.57 -1.75 -4.69
CA TYR A 58 -19.90 -3.07 -5.24
C TYR A 58 -18.87 -4.11 -4.78
N SER A 59 -19.37 -5.27 -4.34
CA SER A 59 -18.55 -6.37 -3.87
C SER A 59 -19.26 -7.69 -4.05
N VAL A 60 -18.48 -8.75 -4.24
CA VAL A 60 -18.97 -10.13 -4.31
C VAL A 60 -18.49 -10.94 -3.12
N ARG A 61 -19.08 -12.13 -2.91
CA ARG A 61 -18.62 -13.09 -1.91
C ARG A 61 -17.84 -14.22 -2.57
N GLY A 62 -16.73 -14.60 -1.94
CA GLY A 62 -15.84 -15.66 -2.40
C GLY A 62 -15.21 -16.43 -1.25
N ALA A 63 -14.21 -17.22 -1.58
CA ALA A 63 -13.39 -17.96 -0.64
C ALA A 63 -11.90 -17.73 -0.92
N LEU A 64 -11.11 -17.65 0.14
CA LEU A 64 -9.65 -17.53 0.08
C LEU A 64 -9.02 -18.77 0.70
N THR A 65 -8.09 -19.39 -0.01
CA THR A 65 -7.21 -20.43 0.54
C THR A 65 -5.76 -19.97 0.46
N TYR A 66 -4.99 -20.17 1.53
CA TYR A 66 -3.58 -19.80 1.58
C TYR A 66 -2.78 -20.70 2.52
N GLN A 67 -1.46 -20.69 2.34
CA GLN A 67 -0.54 -21.41 3.23
C GLN A 67 0.01 -20.48 4.31
N ASP A 68 -0.14 -20.87 5.57
CA ASP A 68 0.43 -20.20 6.74
C ASP A 68 1.29 -21.18 7.54
N ARG A 69 2.60 -20.94 7.58
CA ARG A 69 3.59 -21.80 8.27
C ARG A 69 3.43 -23.30 7.95
N GLY A 70 3.12 -23.62 6.70
CA GLY A 70 2.93 -24.99 6.21
C GLY A 70 1.53 -25.59 6.46
N ARG A 71 0.61 -24.83 7.04
CA ARG A 71 -0.80 -25.22 7.21
C ARG A 71 -1.67 -24.49 6.19
N GLU A 72 -2.53 -25.25 5.53
CA GLU A 72 -3.56 -24.67 4.67
C GLU A 72 -4.65 -24.01 5.52
N VAL A 73 -4.94 -22.75 5.20
CA VAL A 73 -6.00 -21.96 5.82
C VAL A 73 -7.05 -21.66 4.78
N HIS A 74 -8.29 -22.06 5.08
CA HIS A 74 -9.46 -21.77 4.25
C HIS A 74 -10.35 -20.74 4.94
N VAL A 75 -10.66 -19.66 4.23
CA VAL A 75 -11.52 -18.57 4.69
C VAL A 75 -12.74 -18.46 3.77
N PRO A 76 -13.92 -18.91 4.22
CA PRO A 76 -15.14 -18.77 3.46
C PRO A 76 -15.71 -17.34 3.56
N ALA A 77 -16.64 -17.01 2.65
CA ALA A 77 -17.42 -15.77 2.67
C ALA A 77 -16.60 -14.46 2.69
N VAL A 78 -15.40 -14.48 2.11
CA VAL A 78 -14.57 -13.28 1.94
C VAL A 78 -15.32 -12.30 1.05
N LYS A 79 -15.45 -11.06 1.51
CA LYS A 79 -15.91 -9.94 0.68
C LYS A 79 -14.79 -9.54 -0.25
N VAL A 80 -15.05 -9.54 -1.55
CA VAL A 80 -14.10 -9.17 -2.59
C VAL A 80 -14.62 -7.91 -3.28
N SER A 81 -13.81 -6.86 -3.32
CA SER A 81 -14.13 -5.61 -4.03
C SER A 81 -12.96 -5.12 -4.87
N VAL A 82 -13.25 -4.33 -5.89
CA VAL A 82 -12.22 -3.61 -6.65
C VAL A 82 -11.76 -2.38 -5.86
N ARG A 83 -10.46 -2.08 -5.87
CA ARG A 83 -9.87 -0.88 -5.25
C ARG A 83 -9.08 -0.03 -6.25
N GLY A 84 -8.86 1.23 -5.89
CA GLY A 84 -8.02 2.17 -6.63
C GLY A 84 -8.78 2.86 -7.76
N ASN A 85 -8.65 4.19 -7.86
CA ASN A 85 -9.43 4.99 -8.81
C ASN A 85 -9.13 4.64 -10.27
N SER A 86 -7.85 4.66 -10.66
CA SER A 86 -7.43 4.30 -12.01
C SER A 86 -7.64 2.81 -12.29
N SER A 87 -7.41 1.95 -11.29
CA SER A 87 -7.56 0.51 -11.42
C SER A 87 -9.00 0.06 -11.68
N ARG A 88 -10.01 0.84 -11.30
CA ARG A 88 -11.42 0.52 -11.62
C ARG A 88 -11.72 0.68 -13.10
N ASN A 89 -10.93 1.48 -13.82
CA ASN A 89 -11.18 1.81 -15.22
C ASN A 89 -10.57 0.75 -16.15
N ALA A 90 -11.41 0.07 -16.93
CA ALA A 90 -11.00 -0.98 -17.85
C ALA A 90 -10.03 -0.50 -18.95
N SER A 91 -10.03 0.80 -19.31
CA SER A 91 -9.05 1.36 -20.25
C SER A 91 -7.64 1.45 -19.67
N GLU A 92 -7.51 1.39 -18.34
CA GLU A 92 -6.24 1.52 -17.62
C GLU A 92 -5.78 0.22 -16.98
N CYS A 93 -6.74 -0.64 -16.63
CA CYS A 93 -6.49 -1.86 -15.89
C CYS A 93 -7.54 -2.90 -16.26
N THR A 94 -7.16 -3.88 -17.08
CA THR A 94 -8.08 -4.95 -17.51
C THR A 94 -8.24 -6.03 -16.45
N PHE A 95 -7.34 -6.07 -15.46
CA PHE A 95 -7.43 -6.94 -14.30
C PHE A 95 -7.23 -6.12 -13.02
N PRO A 96 -8.32 -5.62 -12.42
CA PRO A 96 -8.26 -4.63 -11.35
C PRO A 96 -7.58 -5.13 -10.07
N LYS A 97 -6.97 -4.20 -9.33
CA LYS A 97 -6.52 -4.38 -7.94
C LYS A 97 -7.72 -4.71 -7.05
N LEU A 98 -7.55 -5.62 -6.11
CA LEU A 98 -8.63 -6.13 -5.26
C LEU A 98 -8.42 -5.76 -3.79
N LYS A 99 -9.51 -5.73 -3.04
CA LYS A 99 -9.51 -5.74 -1.57
C LYS A 99 -10.32 -6.94 -1.10
N LEU A 100 -9.74 -7.68 -0.17
CA LEU A 100 -10.35 -8.82 0.51
C LEU A 100 -10.66 -8.41 1.94
N GLU A 101 -11.88 -8.67 2.40
CA GLU A 101 -12.32 -8.36 3.77
C GLU A 101 -13.11 -9.53 4.36
N TRP A 102 -12.74 -9.95 5.57
CA TRP A 102 -13.46 -10.94 6.37
C TRP A 102 -13.45 -10.54 7.84
N PRO A 103 -14.26 -11.17 8.72
CA PRO A 103 -14.44 -10.68 10.09
C PRO A 103 -13.12 -10.49 10.85
N SER A 104 -12.18 -11.41 10.65
CA SER A 104 -10.91 -11.43 11.35
C SER A 104 -9.73 -10.80 10.61
N ALA A 105 -9.86 -10.27 9.39
CA ALA A 105 -8.77 -9.55 8.70
C ALA A 105 -9.16 -8.86 7.38
N SER A 106 -8.26 -8.04 6.85
CA SER A 106 -8.34 -7.45 5.52
C SER A 106 -7.01 -7.55 4.79
N LEU A 107 -7.05 -7.65 3.47
CA LEU A 107 -5.86 -7.77 2.63
C LEU A 107 -6.08 -7.06 1.30
N LYS A 108 -5.15 -6.21 0.88
CA LYS A 108 -5.18 -5.61 -0.47
C LYS A 108 -4.36 -6.46 -1.41
N ILE A 109 -4.81 -6.62 -2.65
CA ILE A 109 -4.08 -7.28 -3.74
C ILE A 109 -3.71 -6.22 -4.77
N GLY A 110 -2.41 -6.11 -5.05
CA GLY A 110 -1.87 -5.41 -6.22
C GLY A 110 -1.75 -6.37 -7.39
N THR A 111 -2.36 -6.03 -8.51
CA THR A 111 -2.33 -6.80 -9.76
C THR A 111 -1.52 -6.04 -10.81
N HIS A 112 -1.20 -6.72 -11.91
CA HIS A 112 -0.45 -6.12 -13.01
C HIS A 112 -1.28 -5.39 -14.07
N CYS A 113 -2.61 -5.32 -13.92
CA CYS A 113 -3.49 -4.49 -14.78
C CYS A 113 -3.48 -4.75 -16.30
N GLY A 114 -2.85 -5.80 -16.82
CA GLY A 114 -2.87 -6.14 -18.25
C GLY A 114 -1.99 -7.34 -18.58
N GLU A 115 -1.93 -7.78 -19.84
CA GLU A 115 -1.11 -8.96 -20.23
C GLU A 115 0.02 -8.59 -21.18
N SER A 116 0.59 -7.38 -21.07
CA SER A 116 1.70 -7.02 -21.94
C SER A 116 2.87 -7.98 -21.76
N THR A 117 3.50 -8.35 -22.87
CA THR A 117 4.69 -9.20 -22.89
C THR A 117 5.97 -8.39 -23.05
N ASP A 118 5.87 -7.09 -23.31
CA ASP A 118 6.99 -6.18 -23.44
C ASP A 118 7.12 -5.25 -22.21
N GLY A 119 8.08 -4.33 -22.28
CA GLY A 119 8.33 -3.30 -21.26
C GLY A 119 7.56 -2.00 -21.50
N SER A 120 6.56 -1.98 -22.38
CA SER A 120 5.77 -0.77 -22.65
C SER A 120 4.89 -0.40 -21.45
N VAL A 121 4.64 0.90 -21.31
CA VAL A 121 3.81 1.45 -20.23
C VAL A 121 2.50 2.01 -20.79
N THR A 122 1.44 2.03 -19.98
CA THR A 122 0.14 2.56 -20.40
C THR A 122 0.23 4.06 -20.74
N ALA A 123 -0.52 4.49 -21.75
CA ALA A 123 -0.38 5.84 -22.28
C ALA A 123 -0.79 6.94 -21.27
N LYS A 124 -1.80 6.70 -20.45
CA LYS A 124 -2.35 7.71 -19.55
C LYS A 124 -1.55 7.88 -18.28
N PHE A 125 -1.18 6.79 -17.62
CA PHE A 125 -0.55 6.81 -16.28
C PHE A 125 0.86 6.22 -16.24
N GLY A 126 1.40 5.70 -17.35
CA GLY A 126 2.74 5.12 -17.35
C GLY A 126 2.86 3.82 -16.55
N ARG A 127 1.76 3.08 -16.37
CA ARG A 127 1.76 1.80 -15.64
C ARG A 127 2.39 0.71 -16.49
N LEU A 128 3.22 -0.15 -15.90
CA LEU A 128 3.70 -1.37 -16.55
C LEU A 128 2.65 -2.48 -16.46
N PRO A 129 1.97 -2.85 -17.56
CA PRO A 129 0.81 -3.73 -17.50
C PRO A 129 1.21 -5.20 -17.71
N ASN A 130 2.14 -5.73 -16.89
CA ASN A 130 2.69 -7.08 -17.03
C ASN A 130 3.06 -7.76 -15.69
N GLU A 131 3.27 -9.08 -15.71
CA GLU A 131 3.56 -9.93 -14.55
C GLU A 131 4.82 -9.54 -13.72
N HIS A 132 5.62 -8.57 -14.17
CA HIS A 132 6.74 -8.04 -13.38
C HIS A 132 6.32 -6.93 -12.43
N SER A 133 5.32 -6.10 -12.78
CA SER A 133 4.99 -4.90 -12.00
C SER A 133 4.64 -5.18 -10.54
N PRO A 134 3.78 -6.14 -10.16
CA PRO A 134 3.47 -6.36 -8.76
C PRO A 134 4.67 -6.90 -7.95
N ARG A 135 5.57 -7.66 -8.59
CA ARG A 135 6.80 -8.14 -7.92
C ARG A 135 7.77 -6.99 -7.67
N ARG A 136 7.92 -6.09 -8.65
CA ARG A 136 8.73 -4.87 -8.49
C ARG A 136 8.15 -3.94 -7.44
N GLU A 137 6.82 -3.77 -7.39
CA GLU A 137 6.19 -2.92 -6.39
C GLU A 137 6.37 -3.49 -4.98
N ALA A 138 6.20 -4.81 -4.80
CA ALA A 138 6.51 -5.46 -3.54
C ALA A 138 7.98 -5.27 -3.11
N PHE A 139 8.92 -5.35 -4.06
CA PHE A 139 10.33 -5.06 -3.81
C PHE A 139 10.55 -3.63 -3.30
N VAL A 140 9.87 -2.63 -3.87
CA VAL A 140 9.97 -1.23 -3.41
C VAL A 140 9.56 -1.10 -1.94
N TYR A 141 8.42 -1.68 -1.53
CA TYR A 141 8.02 -1.68 -0.11
C TYR A 141 9.05 -2.38 0.79
N GLN A 142 9.63 -3.49 0.35
CA GLN A 142 10.65 -4.22 1.13
C GLN A 142 11.95 -3.43 1.25
N LEU A 143 12.38 -2.75 0.19
CA LEU A 143 13.54 -1.86 0.21
C LEU A 143 13.32 -0.72 1.21
N LEU A 144 12.16 -0.07 1.17
CA LEU A 144 11.82 1.02 2.10
C LEU A 144 11.77 0.54 3.55
N ASP A 145 11.26 -0.67 3.80
CA ASP A 145 11.24 -1.31 5.11
C ASP A 145 12.66 -1.56 5.66
N MET A 146 13.57 -2.07 4.83
CA MET A 146 14.98 -2.24 5.19
C MET A 146 15.68 -0.92 5.52
N LEU A 147 15.29 0.15 4.82
CA LEU A 147 15.80 1.51 5.04
C LEU A 147 15.05 2.26 6.15
N GLN A 148 14.13 1.59 6.86
CA GLN A 148 13.34 2.15 7.94
C GLN A 148 12.50 3.37 7.54
N VAL A 149 12.12 3.46 6.26
CA VAL A 149 11.19 4.47 5.76
C VAL A 149 9.76 4.00 6.02
N LEU A 150 8.95 4.85 6.68
CA LEU A 150 7.56 4.53 6.98
C LEU A 150 6.75 4.31 5.69
N SER A 151 6.32 3.08 5.51
CA SER A 151 5.46 2.63 4.41
C SER A 151 4.54 1.51 4.87
N LEU A 152 3.65 1.06 3.99
CA LEU A 152 2.86 -0.16 4.18
C LEU A 152 3.73 -1.41 4.02
N LYS A 153 3.37 -2.52 4.66
CA LYS A 153 4.02 -3.81 4.37
C LYS A 153 3.47 -4.41 3.07
N ALA A 154 4.34 -5.02 2.28
CA ALA A 154 3.95 -5.77 1.10
C ALA A 154 4.74 -7.07 0.96
N ARG A 155 4.12 -8.04 0.27
CA ARG A 155 4.70 -9.36 0.02
C ARG A 155 4.34 -9.82 -1.40
N PRO A 156 5.30 -10.34 -2.19
CA PRO A 156 4.99 -10.95 -3.48
C PRO A 156 3.99 -12.09 -3.31
N ALA A 157 3.14 -12.31 -4.31
CA ALA A 157 2.17 -13.39 -4.29
C ALA A 157 2.07 -14.08 -5.65
N ARG A 158 1.71 -15.37 -5.62
CA ARG A 158 1.28 -16.15 -6.78
C ARG A 158 -0.16 -16.56 -6.51
N ILE A 159 -1.10 -15.99 -7.25
CA ILE A 159 -2.53 -16.15 -6.99
C ILE A 159 -3.20 -16.95 -8.10
N THR A 160 -3.90 -18.00 -7.72
CA THR A 160 -4.82 -18.75 -8.59
C THR A 160 -6.23 -18.18 -8.42
N TYR A 161 -6.72 -17.50 -9.45
CA TYR A 161 -8.07 -16.95 -9.51
C TYR A 161 -9.02 -17.96 -10.14
N VAL A 162 -10.14 -18.22 -9.48
CA VAL A 162 -11.17 -19.16 -9.95
C VAL A 162 -12.50 -18.44 -10.00
N SER A 163 -13.12 -18.48 -11.18
CA SER A 163 -14.47 -17.96 -11.43
C SER A 163 -15.27 -19.05 -12.14
N SER A 164 -16.58 -19.11 -11.87
CA SER A 164 -17.45 -20.14 -12.43
C SER A 164 -17.42 -20.12 -13.96
N GLY A 165 -17.29 -21.30 -14.58
CA GLY A 165 -17.29 -21.44 -16.04
C GLY A 165 -16.02 -20.96 -16.75
N ARG A 166 -14.93 -20.68 -16.00
CA ARG A 166 -13.62 -20.35 -16.56
C ARG A 166 -12.53 -21.26 -16.04
N GLU A 167 -11.50 -21.44 -16.85
CA GLU A 167 -10.26 -22.08 -16.41
C GLU A 167 -9.58 -21.24 -15.32
N PRO A 168 -8.97 -21.89 -14.31
CA PRO A 168 -8.19 -21.19 -13.29
C PRO A 168 -7.07 -20.35 -13.90
N LEU A 169 -6.95 -19.11 -13.43
CA LEU A 169 -5.99 -18.14 -13.93
C LEU A 169 -4.91 -17.89 -12.88
N VAL A 170 -3.65 -18.18 -13.20
CA VAL A 170 -2.53 -18.05 -12.25
C VAL A 170 -1.65 -16.86 -12.61
N ARG A 171 -1.51 -15.91 -11.69
CA ARG A 171 -0.79 -14.65 -11.93
C ARG A 171 0.15 -14.29 -10.79
N ASN A 172 1.22 -13.56 -11.13
CA ASN A 172 1.99 -12.83 -10.15
C ASN A 172 1.17 -11.64 -9.65
N ALA A 173 1.24 -11.41 -8.35
CA ALA A 173 0.57 -10.32 -7.67
C ALA A 173 1.44 -9.87 -6.50
N MET A 174 0.95 -8.89 -5.76
CA MET A 174 1.45 -8.60 -4.42
C MET A 174 0.28 -8.50 -3.47
N VAL A 175 0.51 -8.85 -2.22
CA VAL A 175 -0.39 -8.50 -1.13
C VAL A 175 0.16 -7.29 -0.40
N LEU A 176 -0.73 -6.39 0.00
CA LEU A 176 -0.41 -5.10 0.59
C LEU A 176 -1.24 -4.90 1.86
N GLU A 177 -0.59 -4.39 2.88
CA GLU A 177 -1.17 -4.12 4.19
C GLU A 177 -2.33 -3.11 4.09
N ASP A 178 -3.39 -3.34 4.87
CA ASP A 178 -4.44 -2.34 5.01
C ASP A 178 -3.96 -1.15 5.83
N THR A 179 -4.45 0.04 5.51
CA THR A 179 -4.03 1.26 6.19
C THR A 179 -4.32 1.21 7.69
N SER A 180 -5.44 0.58 8.07
CA SER A 180 -5.80 0.39 9.47
C SER A 180 -4.88 -0.59 10.20
N ASP A 181 -4.35 -1.59 9.49
CA ASP A 181 -3.35 -2.52 10.04
C ASP A 181 -2.01 -1.81 10.24
N ALA A 182 -1.58 -0.99 9.28
CA ALA A 182 -0.37 -0.18 9.40
C ALA A 182 -0.44 0.80 10.58
N LEU A 183 -1.58 1.48 10.76
CA LEU A 183 -1.82 2.38 11.88
C LEU A 183 -1.63 1.66 13.23
N ARG A 184 -2.20 0.46 13.38
CA ARG A 184 -2.03 -0.38 14.58
C ARG A 184 -0.58 -0.85 14.75
N ARG A 185 0.03 -1.41 13.69
CA ARG A 185 1.42 -1.91 13.69
C ARG A 185 2.41 -0.83 14.12
N LEU A 186 2.20 0.40 13.69
CA LEU A 186 3.07 1.54 13.98
C LEU A 186 2.77 2.21 15.33
N GLY A 187 1.75 1.75 16.07
CA GLY A 187 1.32 2.35 17.33
C GLY A 187 0.78 3.78 17.17
N ALA A 188 0.32 4.15 15.97
CA ALA A 188 -0.32 5.43 15.72
C ALA A 188 -1.75 5.45 16.30
N GLN A 189 -2.23 6.62 16.71
CA GLN A 189 -3.56 6.79 17.29
C GLN A 189 -4.64 6.98 16.24
N LYS A 190 -4.34 7.76 15.20
CA LYS A 190 -5.29 8.07 14.11
C LYS A 190 -4.57 8.50 12.85
N GLU A 191 -5.24 8.32 11.72
CA GLU A 191 -4.90 8.99 10.46
C GLU A 191 -5.45 10.42 10.48
N ILE A 192 -4.66 11.38 10.01
CA ILE A 192 -5.09 12.75 9.75
C ILE A 192 -5.73 12.76 8.37
N ALA A 193 -7.01 13.13 8.32
CA ALA A 193 -7.72 13.22 7.06
C ALA A 193 -7.08 14.30 6.15
N PRO A 194 -7.05 14.10 4.81
CA PRO A 194 -6.47 15.08 3.90
C PRO A 194 -7.01 16.50 4.07
N GLU A 195 -8.28 16.65 4.43
CA GLU A 195 -8.94 17.95 4.66
C GLU A 195 -8.48 18.65 5.94
N GLN A 196 -7.93 17.89 6.90
CA GLN A 196 -7.37 18.39 8.16
C GLN A 196 -5.88 18.71 8.04
N PHE A 197 -5.22 18.26 6.98
CA PHE A 197 -3.80 18.48 6.77
C PHE A 197 -3.53 19.85 6.15
N THR A 198 -2.75 20.70 6.83
CA THR A 198 -2.40 22.04 6.34
C THR A 198 -1.12 22.04 5.51
N SER A 199 0.00 21.67 6.11
CA SER A 199 1.31 21.60 5.46
C SER A 199 2.29 20.71 6.22
N ALA A 200 3.31 20.21 5.53
CA ALA A 200 4.38 19.43 6.14
C ALA A 200 5.11 20.22 7.22
N ARG A 201 5.32 21.52 7.01
CA ARG A 201 5.97 22.40 7.98
C ARG A 201 5.23 22.48 9.32
N ASP A 202 3.91 22.41 9.31
CA ASP A 202 3.10 22.52 10.52
C ASP A 202 2.90 21.15 11.18
N ALA A 203 2.85 20.08 10.39
CA ALA A 203 2.49 18.74 10.86
C ALA A 203 3.70 17.86 11.20
N PHE A 204 4.77 17.91 10.41
CA PHE A 204 5.86 16.95 10.46
C PHE A 204 7.15 17.57 11.02
N ALA A 205 8.01 16.75 11.59
CA ALA A 205 9.39 17.18 11.79
C ALA A 205 10.06 17.41 10.41
N PRO A 206 10.98 18.39 10.29
CA PRO A 206 11.70 18.61 9.03
C PRO A 206 12.44 17.37 8.53
N ALA A 207 13.02 16.58 9.45
CA ALA A 207 13.71 15.34 9.12
C ALA A 207 12.76 14.32 8.48
N ASP A 208 11.54 14.14 9.00
CA ASP A 208 10.57 13.19 8.44
C ASP A 208 10.17 13.58 7.01
N SER A 209 10.01 14.88 6.76
CA SER A 209 9.70 15.41 5.43
C SER A 209 10.87 15.22 4.45
N ALA A 210 12.11 15.37 4.94
CA ALA A 210 13.31 15.14 4.15
C ALA A 210 13.50 13.65 3.82
N THR A 211 13.30 12.75 4.79
CA THR A 211 13.35 11.29 4.60
C THR A 211 12.32 10.85 3.57
N LEU A 212 11.07 11.34 3.66
CA LEU A 212 10.04 11.07 2.66
C LEU A 212 10.48 11.50 1.26
N ALA A 213 10.90 12.75 1.10
CA ALA A 213 11.23 13.28 -0.23
C ALA A 213 12.47 12.60 -0.83
N PHE A 214 13.44 12.20 0.00
CA PHE A 214 14.58 11.42 -0.44
C PHE A 214 14.18 9.99 -0.84
N ALA A 215 13.31 9.34 -0.07
CA ALA A 215 12.82 8.01 -0.37
C ALA A 215 12.04 7.96 -1.70
N GLU A 216 11.13 8.91 -1.92
CA GLU A 216 10.38 9.04 -3.18
C GLU A 216 11.32 9.28 -4.37
N ALA A 217 12.34 10.13 -4.20
CA ALA A 217 13.35 10.37 -5.23
C ALA A 217 14.19 9.12 -5.52
N MET A 218 14.60 8.38 -4.49
CA MET A 218 15.43 7.18 -4.60
C MET A 218 14.74 6.08 -5.41
N ILE A 219 13.43 5.88 -5.20
CA ILE A 219 12.64 4.89 -5.95
C ILE A 219 12.18 5.43 -7.32
N GLY A 220 12.51 6.69 -7.62
CA GLY A 220 12.05 7.40 -8.80
C GLY A 220 10.53 7.49 -8.83
N ASN A 221 9.86 7.93 -7.78
CA ASN A 221 8.40 8.08 -7.79
C ASN A 221 8.02 9.54 -8.07
N PHE A 222 7.14 9.78 -9.04
CA PHE A 222 6.58 11.10 -9.35
C PHE A 222 5.08 11.20 -9.03
N ASP A 223 4.43 10.08 -8.71
CA ASP A 223 3.01 10.04 -8.37
C ASP A 223 2.81 10.23 -6.86
N TRP A 224 3.23 11.38 -6.34
CA TRP A 224 3.02 11.76 -4.95
C TRP A 224 2.92 13.29 -4.82
N CYS A 225 2.23 13.74 -3.78
CA CYS A 225 2.17 15.16 -3.43
C CYS A 225 2.26 15.33 -1.91
N LEU A 226 3.06 16.31 -1.52
CA LEU A 226 3.12 16.84 -0.17
C LEU A 226 3.17 18.37 -0.23
N ARG A 227 2.16 19.04 0.31
CA ARG A 227 2.20 20.49 0.49
C ARG A 227 3.20 20.84 1.58
N PHE A 228 4.40 21.31 1.21
CA PHE A 228 5.44 21.66 2.18
C PHE A 228 5.10 22.91 3.01
N PHE A 229 4.47 23.91 2.40
CA PHE A 229 4.05 25.16 3.05
C PHE A 229 2.59 25.47 2.74
N PRO A 230 1.87 26.26 3.56
CA PRO A 230 0.43 26.49 3.41
C PRO A 230 -0.06 26.97 2.02
N ARG A 231 0.81 27.60 1.23
CA ARG A 231 0.50 28.08 -0.13
C ARG A 231 1.33 27.40 -1.23
N ASP A 232 2.01 26.29 -0.92
CA ASP A 232 2.80 25.56 -1.90
C ASP A 232 1.89 24.74 -2.83
N THR A 233 2.20 24.81 -4.13
CA THR A 233 1.59 24.00 -5.21
C THR A 233 2.64 23.22 -5.99
N TYR A 234 3.87 23.13 -5.48
CA TYR A 234 4.90 22.34 -6.14
C TYR A 234 4.61 20.85 -6.01
N ARG A 235 4.61 20.14 -7.15
CA ARG A 235 4.25 18.71 -7.29
C ARG A 235 2.83 18.36 -6.79
N CYS A 236 2.05 19.37 -6.40
CA CYS A 236 0.72 19.24 -5.86
C CYS A 236 -0.26 20.05 -6.71
N ASP A 237 -1.46 19.53 -6.93
CA ASP A 237 -2.53 20.42 -7.34
C ASP A 237 -3.05 21.20 -6.12
N ALA A 238 -3.67 22.36 -6.32
CA ALA A 238 -4.18 23.16 -5.20
C ALA A 238 -5.28 22.44 -4.39
N ARG A 239 -5.86 21.36 -4.95
CA ARG A 239 -7.04 20.67 -4.43
C ARG A 239 -6.70 19.63 -3.37
N ARG A 240 -5.51 19.01 -3.44
CA ARG A 240 -5.10 17.96 -2.51
C ARG A 240 -3.75 18.29 -1.87
N PRO A 241 -3.68 18.48 -0.53
CA PRO A 241 -2.42 18.80 0.14
C PRO A 241 -1.54 17.56 0.39
N LEU A 242 -2.11 16.36 0.21
CA LEU A 242 -1.46 15.05 0.25
C LEU A 242 -1.99 14.19 -0.90
N TRP A 243 -1.12 13.44 -1.56
CA TRP A 243 -1.45 12.38 -2.51
C TRP A 243 -0.42 11.27 -2.40
N ASN A 244 -0.86 10.01 -2.31
CA ASN A 244 0.03 8.85 -2.10
C ASN A 244 0.96 8.98 -0.87
N VAL A 245 0.57 9.84 0.06
CA VAL A 245 1.18 10.08 1.37
C VAL A 245 0.07 10.08 2.41
N LEU A 246 0.24 9.29 3.48
CA LEU A 246 -0.60 9.33 4.67
C LEU A 246 0.08 10.16 5.76
N ALA A 247 -0.73 10.75 6.63
CA ALA A 247 -0.27 11.46 7.82
C ALA A 247 -0.87 10.78 9.05
N PHE A 248 -0.03 10.18 9.90
CA PHE A 248 -0.49 9.50 11.12
C PHE A 248 -0.12 10.33 12.34
N ALA A 249 -1.02 10.40 13.34
CA ALA A 249 -0.74 11.04 14.62
C ALA A 249 -0.35 9.98 15.65
N TRP A 250 0.74 10.22 16.38
CA TRP A 250 1.26 9.31 17.40
C TRP A 250 0.92 9.76 18.82
N PRO A 251 1.02 8.85 19.82
CA PRO A 251 0.77 9.17 21.23
C PRO A 251 1.69 10.26 21.80
N ASP A 252 2.85 10.49 21.18
CA ASP A 252 3.79 11.56 21.55
C ASP A 252 3.38 12.94 21.01
N GLY A 253 2.20 13.04 20.38
CA GLY A 253 1.68 14.27 19.78
C GLY A 253 2.29 14.62 18.43
N ARG A 254 3.25 13.84 17.92
CA ARG A 254 3.88 14.09 16.62
C ARG A 254 3.04 13.48 15.50
N VAL A 255 3.03 14.14 14.35
CA VAL A 255 2.53 13.57 13.10
C VAL A 255 3.72 13.14 12.25
N ARG A 256 3.66 11.93 11.69
CA ARG A 256 4.71 11.43 10.78
C ARG A 256 4.09 10.98 9.45
N PRO A 257 4.79 11.18 8.33
CA PRO A 257 4.30 10.75 7.03
C PRO A 257 4.56 9.26 6.80
N LEU A 258 3.71 8.64 5.98
CA LEU A 258 3.87 7.28 5.47
C LEU A 258 3.61 7.28 3.97
N ILE A 259 4.54 6.76 3.17
CA ILE A 259 4.45 6.74 1.70
C ILE A 259 3.88 5.42 1.17
N TYR A 260 3.08 5.48 0.10
CA TYR A 260 2.45 4.30 -0.50
C TYR A 260 2.03 4.52 -1.97
N ASP A 261 1.58 3.43 -2.63
CA ASP A 261 1.17 3.37 -4.05
C ASP A 261 2.34 3.67 -5.02
N PHE A 262 3.16 2.65 -5.27
CA PHE A 262 4.41 2.79 -6.03
C PHE A 262 4.34 2.15 -7.42
N ASP A 263 3.15 1.80 -7.86
CA ASP A 263 2.87 1.01 -9.06
C ASP A 263 3.30 1.68 -10.39
N VAL A 264 3.56 2.99 -10.36
CA VAL A 264 4.10 3.79 -11.47
C VAL A 264 5.49 4.38 -11.16
N SER A 265 6.11 4.00 -10.04
CA SER A 265 7.48 4.43 -9.72
C SER A 265 8.48 3.88 -10.74
N GLY A 266 9.63 4.54 -10.89
CA GLY A 266 10.68 4.18 -11.83
C GLY A 266 11.20 2.77 -11.61
N MET A 267 11.35 2.33 -10.35
CA MET A 267 11.72 0.95 -10.02
C MET A 267 10.68 -0.10 -10.46
N VAL A 268 9.41 0.30 -10.61
CA VAL A 268 8.32 -0.58 -11.06
C VAL A 268 8.15 -0.52 -12.57
N ALA A 269 7.90 0.68 -13.11
CA ALA A 269 7.60 0.91 -14.52
C ALA A 269 8.84 0.83 -15.42
N GLY A 270 10.03 1.03 -14.87
CA GLY A 270 11.30 1.10 -15.59
C GLY A 270 11.63 2.48 -16.15
N HIS A 271 10.63 3.34 -16.36
CA HIS A 271 10.77 4.74 -16.76
C HIS A 271 9.46 5.51 -16.52
N HIS A 272 9.53 6.84 -16.45
CA HIS A 272 8.33 7.70 -16.41
C HIS A 272 7.96 8.20 -17.78
N ARG A 273 6.70 7.99 -18.17
CA ARG A 273 6.19 8.48 -19.45
C ARG A 273 6.32 10.00 -19.60
N TRP A 274 6.10 10.76 -18.53
CA TRP A 274 6.12 12.23 -18.58
C TRP A 274 7.52 12.83 -18.43
N PHE A 275 8.56 12.01 -18.29
CA PHE A 275 9.90 12.52 -18.04
C PHE A 275 10.37 13.47 -19.15
N GLY A 276 10.18 13.09 -20.41
CA GLY A 276 10.51 13.94 -21.56
C GLY A 276 9.59 15.17 -21.73
N ASP A 277 8.42 15.18 -21.10
CA ASP A 277 7.50 16.33 -21.12
C ASP A 277 7.95 17.41 -20.13
N ILE A 278 8.71 17.03 -19.09
CA ILE A 278 9.10 17.90 -17.97
C ILE A 278 10.60 18.24 -18.04
N PHE A 279 11.42 17.38 -18.65
CA PHE A 279 12.87 17.56 -18.78
C PHE A 279 13.32 17.56 -20.23
N ASN A 280 14.15 18.55 -20.55
CA ASN A 280 14.87 18.59 -21.81
C ASN A 280 16.33 18.20 -21.56
N GLU A 281 16.71 17.02 -22.07
CA GLU A 281 18.03 16.43 -21.92
C GLU A 281 19.16 17.33 -22.46
N ALA A 282 18.85 18.26 -23.37
CA ALA A 282 19.81 19.23 -23.89
C ALA A 282 20.37 20.17 -22.80
N PHE A 283 19.68 20.34 -21.67
CA PHE A 283 20.18 21.17 -20.57
C PHE A 283 21.26 20.48 -19.73
N LEU A 284 21.42 19.16 -19.81
CA LEU A 284 22.40 18.39 -19.04
C LEU A 284 22.93 17.18 -19.85
N PRO A 285 23.65 17.42 -20.97
CA PRO A 285 23.99 16.39 -21.96
C PRO A 285 24.94 15.29 -21.46
N SER A 286 25.54 15.42 -20.27
CA SER A 286 26.45 14.43 -19.67
C SER A 286 25.81 13.55 -18.59
N ALA A 287 24.51 13.70 -18.32
CA ALA A 287 23.83 12.94 -17.28
C ALA A 287 22.89 11.87 -17.86
N SER A 288 22.91 10.67 -17.28
CA SER A 288 21.93 9.62 -17.61
C SER A 288 20.50 10.06 -17.24
N PRO A 289 19.45 9.62 -17.96
CA PRO A 289 18.05 9.94 -17.65
C PRO A 289 17.68 9.68 -16.18
N ALA A 290 18.06 8.53 -15.61
CA ALA A 290 17.81 8.21 -14.20
C ALA A 290 18.45 9.21 -13.21
N ARG A 291 19.64 9.74 -13.53
CA ARG A 291 20.31 10.77 -12.72
C ARG A 291 19.53 12.08 -12.77
N LEU A 292 19.09 12.49 -13.95
CA LEU A 292 18.29 13.69 -14.13
C LEU A 292 16.96 13.59 -13.39
N GLU A 293 16.33 12.44 -13.48
CA GLU A 293 15.12 12.07 -12.78
C GLU A 293 15.26 12.28 -11.27
N VAL A 294 16.24 11.60 -10.64
CA VAL A 294 16.49 11.71 -9.20
C VAL A 294 16.85 13.15 -8.79
N ILE A 295 17.79 13.78 -9.50
CA ILE A 295 18.24 15.15 -9.16
C ILE A 295 17.08 16.13 -9.22
N SER A 296 16.17 16.00 -10.17
CA SER A 296 15.03 16.89 -10.30
C SER A 296 14.04 16.84 -9.13
N GLN A 297 13.96 15.69 -8.46
CA GLN A 297 13.16 15.51 -7.25
C GLN A 297 13.84 16.13 -6.03
N LEU A 298 15.17 16.11 -6.01
CA LEU A 298 15.97 16.58 -4.89
C LEU A 298 16.30 18.07 -4.95
N GLN A 299 16.38 18.68 -6.14
CA GLN A 299 16.87 20.07 -6.31
C GLN A 299 16.06 21.08 -5.51
N ARG A 300 14.73 21.13 -5.70
CA ARG A 300 13.88 22.05 -4.92
C ARG A 300 13.78 21.60 -3.46
N THR A 301 13.59 20.31 -3.22
CA THR A 301 13.48 19.73 -1.87
C THR A 301 14.67 20.13 -0.99
N ARG A 302 15.91 20.06 -1.51
CA ARG A 302 17.11 20.46 -0.79
C ARG A 302 17.11 21.93 -0.38
N THR A 303 16.48 22.83 -1.13
CA THR A 303 16.41 24.25 -0.74
C THR A 303 15.40 24.49 0.39
N LEU A 304 14.55 23.50 0.70
CA LEU A 304 13.55 23.59 1.78
C LEU A 304 14.11 23.19 3.15
N PHE A 305 15.25 22.51 3.21
CA PHE A 305 15.82 21.94 4.43
C PHE A 305 17.19 22.52 4.76
N GLY A 306 17.42 22.82 6.04
CA GLY A 306 18.73 23.22 6.52
C GLY A 306 19.71 22.04 6.52
N ARG A 307 21.02 22.33 6.51
CA ARG A 307 22.06 21.27 6.55
C ARG A 307 21.90 20.34 7.75
N ALA A 308 21.56 20.88 8.91
CA ALA A 308 21.33 20.10 10.13
C ALA A 308 20.11 19.17 10.03
N ASP A 309 19.06 19.55 9.30
CA ASP A 309 17.91 18.67 9.05
C ASP A 309 18.30 17.51 8.13
N LEU A 310 19.05 17.81 7.07
CA LEU A 310 19.56 16.80 6.14
C LEU A 310 20.52 15.82 6.81
N ASP A 311 21.39 16.30 7.71
CA ASP A 311 22.31 15.43 8.44
C ASP A 311 21.59 14.53 9.47
N ARG A 312 20.45 14.97 10.03
CA ARG A 312 19.59 14.15 10.90
C ARG A 312 18.78 13.09 10.17
N ALA A 313 18.55 13.26 8.88
CA ALA A 313 17.77 12.34 8.04
C ALA A 313 18.63 11.22 7.43
N ARG A 314 19.94 11.22 7.67
CA ARG A 314 20.88 10.14 7.28
C ARG A 314 20.82 8.98 8.26
#